data_AF-A0A9D6ZEK1-F1
#
_entry.id   AF-A0A9D6ZEK1-F1
#
_cell.length_a   1.000
_cell.length_b   1.000
_cell.length_c   1.000
_cell.angle_alpha   90.00
_cell.angle_beta   90.00
_cell.angle_gamma   90.00
#
_symmetry.space_group_name_H-M   'P 1'
#
loop_
_entity.id
_entity.type
_entity.pdbx_description
1 polymer ?
#
loop_
_entity_poly.entity_id
_entity_poly.type
_entity_poly.pdbx_seq_one_letter_code
_entity_poly.pdbx_strand_id
1 'polypeptide(L)'
;MKDGELGRVYKNDEIIFREGDPGDVMFIVQTGKVRISKQTQSGDIDLVTLGNGEIFGEMALFDHLPRSATARVVGEARIISVDKKSFFARAGKDPTLVFKILQSMSERMRKMNEELSKLKKVERNFLNSFIDSGEICRIVLEEARNNIKSDNASIMLLDENEKTLSIISAFGIEVNPKVKLSAGKGIAGSVLNSGKAELVNNVSIDNRFVAGGTNIKSMLCAPLKLKGRVFGVINLSSSTEQLFTLDDLKRLHLLSIYASIAIQNAIECSSVKNAVGDIIENATLMDEW
;
A
#
# COMPACT_ATOMS: atom_id res chain seq x y z
N MET A 1 42.05 18.56 44.69
CA MET A 1 41.04 18.39 43.62
C MET A 1 39.87 19.28 43.98
N LYS A 2 39.36 20.14 43.08
CA LYS A 2 38.15 20.90 43.37
C LYS A 2 36.94 19.96 43.29
N ASP A 3 36.16 19.94 44.37
CA ASP A 3 34.92 19.19 44.56
C ASP A 3 33.87 19.47 43.49
N GLY A 4 33.07 18.45 43.11
CA GLY A 4 31.68 18.69 42.70
C GLY A 4 31.06 17.81 41.61
N GLU A 5 31.81 17.30 40.63
CA GLU A 5 31.18 16.64 39.48
C GLU A 5 31.69 15.21 39.27
N LEU A 6 30.84 14.23 39.61
CA LEU A 6 31.05 12.80 39.32
C LEU A 6 31.16 12.56 37.79
N GLY A 7 31.75 11.45 37.36
CA GLY A 7 31.76 11.06 35.94
C GLY A 7 32.94 11.56 35.10
N ARG A 8 33.15 10.90 33.94
CA ARG A 8 34.24 11.15 32.99
C ARG A 8 33.77 12.12 31.89
N VAL A 9 34.63 13.06 31.52
CA VAL A 9 34.43 13.94 30.36
C VAL A 9 34.94 13.25 29.09
N TYR A 10 34.12 13.27 28.04
CA TYR A 10 34.39 12.75 26.71
C TYR A 10 34.31 13.89 25.70
N LYS A 11 35.23 13.93 24.73
CA LYS A 11 35.23 14.91 23.64
C LYS A 11 34.34 14.45 22.47
N ASN A 12 34.16 15.36 21.51
CA ASN A 12 33.35 15.10 20.33
C ASN A 12 33.85 13.88 19.57
N ASP A 13 32.91 13.07 19.10
CA ASP A 13 33.13 11.81 18.38
C ASP A 13 33.83 10.70 19.17
N GLU A 14 34.14 10.89 20.46
CA GLU A 14 34.63 9.79 21.30
C GLU A 14 33.54 8.72 21.45
N ILE A 15 33.95 7.47 21.29
CA ILE A 15 33.09 6.30 21.43
C ILE A 15 33.18 5.79 22.87
N ILE A 16 32.02 5.62 23.50
CA ILE A 16 31.90 5.10 24.86
C ILE A 16 31.95 3.58 24.85
N PHE A 17 31.22 2.96 23.92
CA PHE A 17 31.27 1.53 23.60
C PHE A 17 30.75 1.29 22.18
N ARG A 18 31.08 0.13 21.62
CA ARG A 18 30.64 -0.32 20.30
C ARG A 18 29.57 -1.39 20.44
N GLU A 19 28.75 -1.50 19.40
CA GLU A 19 27.87 -2.66 19.21
C GLU A 19 28.68 -3.96 19.26
N GLY A 20 28.17 -4.97 19.95
CA GLY A 20 28.86 -6.25 20.15
C GLY A 20 29.86 -6.29 21.30
N ASP A 21 30.23 -5.15 21.91
CA ASP A 21 31.08 -5.16 23.11
C ASP A 21 30.35 -5.87 24.27
N PRO A 22 31.06 -6.51 25.21
CA PRO A 22 30.46 -6.96 26.47
C PRO A 22 29.99 -5.75 27.31
N GLY A 23 28.97 -5.93 28.14
CA GLY A 23 28.34 -4.81 28.85
C GLY A 23 28.01 -5.06 30.32
N ASP A 24 29.00 -4.90 31.21
CA ASP A 24 28.82 -5.02 32.68
C ASP A 24 28.62 -3.68 33.41
N VAL A 25 28.53 -2.59 32.63
CA VAL A 25 28.36 -1.22 33.12
C VAL A 25 27.25 -0.52 32.33
N MET A 26 26.47 0.32 32.99
CA MET A 26 25.55 1.26 32.35
C MET A 26 26.05 2.69 32.54
N PHE A 27 25.45 3.63 31.81
CA PHE A 27 25.89 5.01 31.77
C PHE A 27 24.72 5.97 31.96
N ILE A 28 25.00 7.12 32.57
CA ILE A 28 24.07 8.23 32.75
C ILE A 28 24.72 9.47 32.15
N VAL A 29 24.03 10.16 31.25
CA VAL A 29 24.47 11.45 30.73
C VAL A 29 24.26 12.52 31.81
N GLN A 30 25.33 13.09 32.35
CA GLN A 30 25.21 14.20 33.30
C GLN A 30 25.15 15.55 32.59
N THR A 31 25.91 15.72 31.51
CA THR A 31 25.83 16.87 30.62
C THR A 31 26.22 16.46 29.20
N GLY A 32 25.78 17.21 28.19
CA GLY A 32 26.09 16.95 26.78
C GLY A 32 25.10 16.01 26.10
N LYS A 33 25.54 15.41 24.99
CA LYS A 33 24.71 14.53 24.15
C LYS A 33 25.46 13.27 23.73
N VAL A 34 24.73 12.16 23.64
CA VAL A 34 25.25 10.86 23.18
C VAL A 34 24.35 10.31 22.08
N ARG A 35 24.91 10.06 20.91
CA ARG A 35 24.24 9.40 19.79
C ARG A 35 24.37 7.88 19.94
N ILE A 36 23.26 7.18 19.79
CA ILE A 36 23.17 5.72 19.72
C ILE A 36 22.88 5.33 18.27
N SER A 37 23.76 4.52 17.68
CA SER A 37 23.64 4.06 16.29
C SER A 37 23.83 2.56 16.18
N LYS A 38 23.18 1.94 15.19
CA LYS A 38 23.29 0.51 14.89
C LYS A 38 23.83 0.30 13.49
N GLN A 39 24.74 -0.66 13.34
CA GLN A 39 25.28 -1.01 12.03
C GLN A 39 24.30 -1.88 11.26
N THR A 40 24.01 -1.52 10.00
CA THR A 40 23.18 -2.32 9.09
C THR A 40 23.89 -2.57 7.76
N GLN A 41 23.34 -3.46 6.92
CA GLN A 41 23.87 -3.73 5.58
C GLN A 41 23.92 -2.48 4.69
N SER A 42 23.03 -1.51 4.94
CA SER A 42 22.92 -0.25 4.19
C SER A 42 23.70 0.91 4.83
N GLY A 43 24.46 0.66 5.89
CA GLY A 43 25.20 1.67 6.66
C GLY A 43 24.72 1.82 8.10
N ASP A 44 25.31 2.78 8.82
CA ASP A 44 24.93 3.09 10.21
C ASP A 44 23.58 3.81 10.25
N ILE A 45 22.67 3.32 11.10
CA ILE A 45 21.38 3.93 11.36
C ILE A 45 21.41 4.58 12.74
N ASP A 46 21.10 5.87 12.80
CA ASP A 46 20.92 6.60 14.06
C ASP A 46 19.60 6.18 14.71
N LEU A 47 19.68 5.55 15.89
CA LEU A 47 18.51 5.12 16.64
C LEU A 47 17.94 6.26 17.49
N VAL A 48 18.81 6.95 18.23
CA VAL A 48 18.42 8.05 19.12
C VAL A 48 19.62 8.92 19.51
N THR A 49 19.38 10.19 19.83
CA THR A 49 20.35 11.05 20.52
C THR A 49 19.84 11.35 21.92
N LEU A 50 20.63 10.98 22.91
CA LEU A 50 20.35 11.09 24.33
C LEU A 50 20.95 12.37 24.92
N GLY A 51 20.27 12.99 25.88
CA GLY A 51 20.67 14.18 26.60
C GLY A 51 20.74 13.98 28.12
N ASN A 52 20.84 15.09 28.86
CA ASN A 52 21.02 15.09 30.31
C ASN A 52 19.97 14.26 31.05
N GLY A 53 20.42 13.43 31.99
CA GLY A 53 19.61 12.56 32.83
C GLY A 53 19.23 11.22 32.19
N GLU A 54 19.46 11.05 30.88
CA GLU A 54 19.13 9.82 30.18
C GLU A 54 20.13 8.71 30.45
N ILE A 55 19.59 7.49 30.54
CA ILE A 55 20.33 6.26 30.82
C ILE A 55 20.54 5.50 29.50
N PHE A 56 21.71 4.91 29.35
CA PHE A 56 22.04 4.06 28.21
C PHE A 56 23.03 2.96 28.55
N GLY A 57 23.06 1.92 27.71
CA GLY A 57 23.85 0.72 27.96
C GLY A 57 23.29 -0.13 29.10
N GLU A 58 22.07 0.14 29.54
CA GLU A 58 21.35 -0.61 30.56
C GLU A 58 20.97 -2.01 30.09
N MET A 59 20.67 -2.18 28.80
CA MET A 59 20.16 -3.46 28.25
C MET A 59 21.09 -4.63 28.57
N ALA A 60 22.37 -4.51 28.19
CA ALA A 60 23.41 -5.51 28.44
C ALA A 60 23.56 -5.89 29.93
N LEU A 61 23.24 -4.94 30.83
CA LEU A 61 23.27 -5.17 32.27
C LEU A 61 22.16 -6.14 32.72
N PHE A 62 20.99 -6.08 32.08
CA PHE A 62 19.78 -6.81 32.43
C PHE A 62 19.58 -8.11 31.64
N ASP A 63 19.83 -8.10 30.32
CA ASP A 63 19.60 -9.25 29.43
C ASP A 63 20.84 -10.14 29.26
N HIS A 64 22.01 -9.67 29.72
CA HIS A 64 23.30 -10.36 29.60
C HIS A 64 23.74 -10.62 28.16
N LEU A 65 23.22 -9.83 27.22
CA LEU A 65 23.63 -9.84 25.83
C LEU A 65 24.73 -8.78 25.58
N PRO A 66 25.50 -8.91 24.50
CA PRO A 66 26.40 -7.85 24.06
C PRO A 66 25.67 -6.52 23.80
N ARG A 67 26.42 -5.41 23.74
CA ARG A 67 25.87 -4.09 23.42
C ARG A 67 25.06 -4.14 22.14
N SER A 68 23.81 -3.70 22.22
CA SER A 68 22.85 -3.72 21.11
C SER A 68 23.08 -2.63 20.04
N ALA A 69 23.95 -1.67 20.33
CA ALA A 69 24.25 -0.50 19.50
C ALA A 69 25.59 0.14 19.91
N THR A 70 26.12 1.03 19.09
CA THR A 70 27.29 1.87 19.37
C THR A 70 26.86 3.18 20.03
N ALA A 71 27.57 3.62 21.07
CA ALA A 71 27.36 4.89 21.74
C ALA A 71 28.52 5.86 21.48
N ARG A 72 28.22 7.03 20.91
CA ARG A 72 29.21 8.05 20.53
C ARG A 72 28.81 9.43 21.06
N VAL A 73 29.77 10.18 21.56
CA VAL A 73 29.54 11.53 22.06
C VAL A 73 29.37 12.54 20.92
N VAL A 74 28.40 13.45 21.07
CA VAL A 74 28.16 14.58 20.18
C VAL A 74 28.48 15.87 20.94
N GLY A 75 29.55 16.56 20.53
CA GLY A 75 30.12 17.68 21.28
C GLY A 75 30.93 17.23 22.49
N GLU A 76 30.93 17.98 23.57
CA GLU A 76 31.49 17.54 24.85
C GLU A 76 30.39 16.95 25.74
N ALA A 77 30.66 15.84 26.41
CA ALA A 77 29.71 15.25 27.36
C ALA A 77 30.40 14.72 28.61
N ARG A 78 29.73 14.88 29.76
CA ARG A 78 30.12 14.27 31.03
C ARG A 78 29.21 13.08 31.30
N ILE A 79 29.82 11.91 31.47
CA ILE A 79 29.11 10.63 31.58
C ILE A 79 29.50 9.95 32.89
N ILE A 80 28.51 9.55 33.67
CA ILE A 80 28.68 8.73 34.87
C ILE A 80 28.58 7.27 34.46
N SER A 81 29.50 6.43 34.92
CA SER A 81 29.44 4.98 34.76
C SER A 81 28.96 4.34 36.05
N VAL A 82 28.08 3.34 35.93
CA VAL A 82 27.53 2.59 37.05
C VAL A 82 27.71 1.10 36.73
N ASP A 83 28.50 0.41 37.55
CA ASP A 83 28.72 -1.02 37.40
C ASP A 83 27.55 -1.84 37.97
N LYS A 84 27.44 -3.08 37.51
CA LYS A 84 26.41 -4.05 37.94
C LYS A 84 26.30 -4.17 39.46
N LYS A 85 27.44 -4.31 40.17
CA LYS A 85 27.43 -4.52 41.62
C LYS A 85 26.90 -3.29 42.35
N SER A 86 27.38 -2.10 41.96
CA SER A 86 26.94 -0.83 42.52
C SER A 86 25.45 -0.56 42.26
N PHE A 87 24.95 -0.92 41.08
CA PHE A 87 23.54 -0.80 40.73
C PHE A 87 22.67 -1.69 41.63
N PHE A 88 22.92 -3.01 41.67
CA PHE A 88 22.08 -3.93 42.45
C PHE A 88 22.17 -3.68 43.96
N ALA A 89 23.34 -3.26 44.47
CA ALA A 89 23.49 -2.88 45.87
C ALA A 89 22.64 -1.65 46.27
N ARG A 90 22.39 -0.73 45.33
CA ARG A 90 21.55 0.45 45.53
C ARG A 90 20.08 0.19 45.21
N ALA A 91 19.76 -0.66 44.23
CA ALA A 91 18.39 -0.95 43.82
C ALA A 91 17.50 -1.43 44.98
N GLY A 92 18.06 -2.19 45.93
CA GLY A 92 17.34 -2.63 47.12
C GLY A 92 17.16 -1.56 48.21
N LYS A 93 17.92 -0.46 48.16
CA LYS A 93 17.89 0.64 49.15
C LYS A 93 17.20 1.89 48.64
N ASP A 94 17.32 2.17 47.34
CA ASP A 94 16.73 3.31 46.65
C ASP A 94 16.23 2.85 45.27
N PRO A 95 14.91 2.61 45.12
CA PRO A 95 14.34 2.12 43.88
C PRO A 95 14.21 3.22 42.82
N THR A 96 14.55 4.48 43.11
CA THR A 96 14.37 5.61 42.19
C THR A 96 15.08 5.40 40.85
N LEU A 97 16.30 4.83 40.87
CA LEU A 97 17.04 4.53 39.65
C LEU A 97 16.39 3.42 38.82
N VAL A 98 15.81 2.41 39.49
CA VAL A 98 15.07 1.32 38.83
C VAL A 98 13.82 1.87 38.13
N PHE A 99 13.06 2.72 38.82
CA PHE A 99 11.89 3.36 38.22
C PHE A 99 12.23 4.23 37.01
N LYS A 100 13.33 4.99 37.05
CA LYS A 100 13.80 5.78 35.90
C LYS A 100 14.14 4.91 34.69
N ILE A 101 14.78 3.75 34.91
CA ILE A 101 15.07 2.79 33.83
C ILE A 101 13.77 2.24 33.24
N LEU A 102 12.85 1.77 34.08
CA LEU A 102 11.54 1.24 33.63
C LEU A 102 10.75 2.28 32.85
N GLN A 103 10.75 3.53 33.31
CA GLN A 103 10.09 4.63 32.61
C GLN A 103 10.72 4.89 31.24
N SER A 104 12.05 4.97 31.15
CA SER A 104 12.77 5.18 29.88
C SER A 104 12.51 4.04 28.89
N MET A 105 12.55 2.79 29.35
CA MET A 105 12.22 1.62 28.52
C MET A 105 10.77 1.67 28.03
N SER A 106 9.83 2.04 28.91
CA SER A 106 8.40 2.14 28.56
C SER A 106 8.14 3.23 27.51
N GLU A 107 8.81 4.38 27.63
CA GLU A 107 8.73 5.47 26.65
C GLU A 107 9.32 5.05 25.30
N ARG A 108 10.49 4.39 25.31
CA ARG A 108 11.11 3.84 24.08
C ARG A 108 10.22 2.79 23.43
N MET A 109 9.60 1.90 24.21
CA MET A 109 8.68 0.87 23.71
C MET A 109 7.42 1.49 23.08
N ARG A 110 6.83 2.51 23.71
CA ARG A 110 5.70 3.26 23.13
C ARG A 110 6.08 3.90 21.80
N LYS A 111 7.23 4.58 21.74
CA LYS A 111 7.71 5.22 20.52
C LYS A 111 7.94 4.21 19.39
N MET A 112 8.56 3.07 19.70
CA MET A 112 8.75 1.97 18.75
C MET A 112 7.42 1.41 18.24
N ASN A 113 6.44 1.21 19.12
CA ASN A 113 5.10 0.75 18.74
C ASN A 113 4.37 1.77 17.85
N GLU A 114 4.51 3.06 18.12
CA GLU A 114 3.96 4.12 17.26
C GLU A 114 4.63 4.15 15.88
N GLU A 115 5.96 4.03 15.81
CA GLU A 115 6.70 3.95 14.55
C GLU A 115 6.30 2.71 13.75
N LEU A 116 6.16 1.56 14.41
CA LEU A 116 5.68 0.32 13.80
C LEU A 116 4.24 0.45 13.31
N SER A 117 3.37 1.15 14.05
CA SER A 117 2.00 1.46 13.62
C SER A 117 1.97 2.38 12.40
N LYS A 118 2.85 3.38 12.32
CA LYS A 118 3.01 4.24 11.14
C LYS A 118 3.48 3.44 9.93
N LEU A 119 4.46 2.55 10.08
CA LEU A 119 4.93 1.66 9.01
C LEU A 119 3.82 0.73 8.52
N LYS A 120 3.05 0.11 9.42
CA LYS A 120 1.88 -0.72 9.07
C LYS A 120 0.79 0.07 8.34
N LYS A 121 0.60 1.35 8.65
CA LYS A 121 -0.34 2.22 7.92
C LYS A 121 0.17 2.54 6.51
N VAL A 122 1.47 2.74 6.32
CA VAL A 122 2.08 2.91 4.99
C VAL A 122 1.89 1.65 4.15
N GLU A 123 2.16 0.47 4.71
CA GLU A 123 1.94 -0.83 4.06
C GLU A 123 0.47 -1.03 3.66
N ARG A 124 -0.47 -0.71 4.56
CA ARG A 124 -1.91 -0.80 4.29
C ARG A 124 -2.39 0.20 3.23
N ASN A 125 -1.80 1.40 3.19
CA ASN A 125 -2.08 2.40 2.16
C ASN A 125 -1.47 2.02 0.80
N PHE A 126 -0.31 1.34 0.79
CA PHE A 126 0.30 0.80 -0.44
C PHE A 126 -0.56 -0.33 -1.04
N LEU A 127 -1.13 -1.19 -0.19
CA LEU A 127 -2.07 -2.25 -0.59
C LEU A 127 -3.42 -1.72 -1.11
N ASN A 128 -3.83 -0.52 -0.69
CA ASN A 128 -5.02 0.18 -1.19
C ASN A 128 -4.71 1.12 -2.37
N SER A 129 -3.44 1.32 -2.73
CA SER A 129 -3.02 2.18 -3.84
C SER A 129 -3.09 1.49 -5.20
N PHE A 130 -3.42 0.20 -5.24
CA PHE A 130 -3.74 -0.50 -6.48
C PHE A 130 -5.20 -0.20 -6.85
N ILE A 131 -5.40 0.49 -7.97
CA ILE A 131 -6.73 0.80 -8.47
C ILE A 131 -7.39 -0.52 -8.88
N ASP A 132 -8.48 -0.90 -8.20
CA ASP A 132 -9.28 -2.05 -8.62
C ASP A 132 -9.80 -1.84 -10.04
N SER A 133 -9.93 -2.94 -10.79
CA SER A 133 -10.44 -2.93 -12.16
C SER A 133 -11.77 -2.18 -12.29
N GLY A 134 -12.65 -2.23 -11.27
CA GLY A 134 -13.88 -1.47 -11.23
C GLY A 134 -13.67 0.05 -11.22
N GLU A 135 -12.67 0.54 -10.50
CA GLU A 135 -12.36 1.96 -10.40
C GLU A 135 -11.69 2.48 -11.68
N ILE A 136 -10.81 1.69 -12.32
CA ILE A 136 -10.30 2.02 -13.66
C ILE A 136 -11.48 2.09 -14.66
N CYS A 137 -12.39 1.12 -14.64
CA CYS A 137 -13.56 1.13 -15.52
C CYS A 137 -14.41 2.40 -15.31
N ARG A 138 -14.61 2.82 -14.06
CA ARG A 138 -15.33 4.05 -13.72
C ARG A 138 -14.66 5.29 -14.31
N ILE A 139 -13.34 5.42 -14.13
CA ILE A 139 -12.57 6.56 -14.67
C ILE A 139 -12.64 6.60 -16.21
N VAL A 140 -12.51 5.44 -16.87
CA VAL A 140 -12.63 5.34 -18.33
C VAL A 140 -14.02 5.79 -18.81
N LEU A 141 -15.09 5.40 -18.10
CA LEU A 141 -16.44 5.82 -18.45
C LEU A 141 -16.68 7.31 -18.22
N GLU A 142 -16.12 7.90 -17.17
CA GLU A 142 -16.17 9.36 -16.96
C GLU A 142 -15.47 10.10 -18.11
N GLU A 143 -14.31 9.60 -18.56
CA GLU A 143 -13.61 10.18 -19.72
C GLU A 143 -14.44 10.04 -21.01
N ALA A 144 -15.08 8.89 -21.23
CA ALA A 144 -15.97 8.70 -22.36
C ALA A 144 -17.15 9.69 -22.34
N ARG A 145 -17.77 9.89 -21.16
CA ARG A 145 -18.89 10.82 -20.96
C ARG A 145 -18.50 12.26 -21.29
N ASN A 146 -17.29 12.68 -20.91
CA ASN A 146 -16.82 14.05 -21.11
C ASN A 146 -16.52 14.38 -22.58
N ASN A 147 -16.23 13.36 -23.40
CA ASN A 147 -15.74 13.56 -24.77
C ASN A 147 -16.73 13.09 -25.85
N ILE A 148 -17.71 12.27 -25.50
CA ILE A 148 -18.70 11.69 -26.43
C ILE A 148 -20.09 11.81 -25.82
N LYS A 149 -20.98 12.54 -26.49
CA LYS A 149 -22.37 12.71 -26.03
C LYS A 149 -23.11 11.37 -26.11
N SER A 150 -23.61 10.89 -24.97
CA SER A 150 -24.40 9.65 -24.87
C SER A 150 -25.33 9.68 -23.67
N ASP A 151 -26.44 8.94 -23.71
CA ASP A 151 -27.38 8.84 -22.59
C ASP A 151 -26.92 7.80 -21.56
N ASN A 152 -26.31 6.71 -22.03
CA ASN A 152 -25.82 5.62 -21.19
C ASN A 152 -24.46 5.12 -21.68
N ALA A 153 -23.68 4.52 -20.78
CA ALA A 153 -22.50 3.76 -21.15
C ALA A 153 -22.26 2.60 -20.19
N SER A 154 -21.53 1.58 -20.66
CA SER A 154 -21.11 0.46 -19.83
C SER A 154 -19.76 -0.10 -20.29
N ILE A 155 -19.01 -0.64 -19.34
CA ILE A 155 -17.91 -1.57 -19.61
C ILE A 155 -18.35 -2.96 -19.16
N MET A 156 -18.24 -3.92 -20.07
CA MET A 156 -18.52 -5.32 -19.81
C MET A 156 -17.23 -6.13 -19.95
N LEU A 157 -16.92 -6.96 -18.96
CA LEU A 157 -15.77 -7.87 -18.99
C LEU A 157 -16.26 -9.31 -19.18
N LEU A 158 -15.45 -10.09 -19.89
CA LEU A 158 -15.70 -11.51 -20.14
C LEU A 158 -15.25 -12.35 -18.94
N ASP A 159 -16.20 -13.09 -18.38
CA ASP A 159 -15.88 -14.26 -17.56
C ASP A 159 -15.65 -15.45 -18.50
N GLU A 160 -14.41 -15.95 -18.54
CA GLU A 160 -14.08 -17.09 -19.42
C GLU A 160 -14.61 -18.43 -18.92
N ASN A 161 -14.85 -18.57 -17.61
CA ASN A 161 -15.38 -19.80 -17.04
C ASN A 161 -16.86 -19.94 -17.37
N GLU A 162 -17.63 -18.87 -17.13
CA GLU A 162 -19.06 -18.83 -17.40
C GLU A 162 -19.39 -18.51 -18.87
N LYS A 163 -18.41 -18.05 -19.65
CA LYS A 163 -18.59 -17.53 -21.01
C LYS A 163 -19.67 -16.45 -21.07
N THR A 164 -19.63 -15.51 -20.14
CA THR A 164 -20.59 -14.41 -20.03
C THR A 164 -19.91 -13.05 -19.96
N LEU A 165 -20.52 -12.04 -20.59
CA LEU A 165 -20.19 -10.64 -20.40
C LEU A 165 -20.99 -10.09 -19.20
N SER A 166 -20.26 -9.55 -18.23
CA SER A 166 -20.83 -8.93 -17.02
C SER A 166 -20.47 -7.45 -16.98
N ILE A 167 -21.44 -6.62 -16.60
CA ILE A 167 -21.24 -5.18 -16.45
C ILE A 167 -20.41 -4.91 -15.20
N ILE A 168 -19.25 -4.26 -15.37
CA ILE A 168 -18.34 -3.91 -14.27
C ILE A 168 -18.53 -2.46 -13.84
N SER A 169 -18.81 -1.58 -14.81
CA SER A 169 -19.12 -0.18 -14.55
C SER A 169 -20.12 0.32 -15.58
N ALA A 170 -20.98 1.24 -15.17
CA ALA A 170 -21.98 1.84 -16.06
C ALA A 170 -22.45 3.20 -15.54
N PHE A 171 -23.03 3.99 -16.45
CA PHE A 171 -23.85 5.14 -16.14
C PHE A 171 -25.05 5.23 -17.09
N GLY A 172 -26.06 6.02 -16.71
CA GLY A 172 -27.35 6.09 -17.41
C GLY A 172 -28.46 5.33 -16.68
N ILE A 173 -29.68 5.38 -17.21
CA ILE A 173 -30.90 4.93 -16.51
C ILE A 173 -31.04 3.38 -16.52
N GLU A 174 -31.31 2.82 -15.33
CA GLU A 174 -31.61 1.41 -15.01
C GLU A 174 -30.74 0.37 -15.70
N VAL A 175 -29.43 0.45 -15.51
CA VAL A 175 -28.57 -0.70 -15.76
C VAL A 175 -28.76 -1.68 -14.60
N ASN A 176 -29.56 -2.72 -14.79
CA ASN A 176 -29.61 -3.83 -13.84
C ASN A 176 -28.25 -4.54 -13.88
N PRO A 177 -27.41 -4.47 -12.82
CA PRO A 177 -26.08 -5.05 -12.83
C PRO A 177 -26.10 -6.59 -12.92
N LYS A 178 -27.27 -7.23 -12.82
CA LYS A 178 -27.44 -8.68 -13.01
C LYS A 178 -27.63 -9.11 -14.48
N VAL A 179 -27.61 -8.19 -15.45
CA VAL A 179 -27.69 -8.57 -16.87
C VAL A 179 -26.37 -9.23 -17.27
N LYS A 180 -26.35 -10.57 -17.27
CA LYS A 180 -25.31 -11.39 -17.89
C LYS A 180 -25.70 -11.69 -19.32
N LEU A 181 -24.87 -11.26 -20.27
CA LEU A 181 -25.03 -11.62 -21.68
C LEU A 181 -24.15 -12.83 -21.98
N SER A 182 -24.70 -13.90 -22.55
CA SER A 182 -23.87 -14.98 -23.06
C SER A 182 -22.89 -14.42 -24.10
N ALA A 183 -21.62 -14.83 -24.01
CA ALA A 183 -20.59 -14.41 -24.95
C ALA A 183 -21.04 -14.71 -26.39
N GLY A 184 -20.94 -13.70 -27.27
CA GLY A 184 -21.37 -13.81 -28.67
C GLY A 184 -22.85 -13.46 -28.95
N LYS A 185 -23.66 -13.14 -27.94
CA LYS A 185 -25.01 -12.57 -28.15
C LYS A 185 -24.98 -11.04 -28.16
N GLY A 186 -25.90 -10.43 -28.89
CA GLY A 186 -25.96 -8.97 -28.96
C GLY A 186 -24.93 -8.36 -29.91
N ILE A 187 -25.01 -7.05 -30.11
CA ILE A 187 -23.96 -6.25 -30.74
C ILE A 187 -22.65 -6.35 -29.94
N ALA A 188 -22.73 -6.31 -28.60
CA ALA A 188 -21.60 -6.53 -27.70
C ALA A 188 -20.87 -7.87 -27.96
N GLY A 189 -21.62 -8.96 -28.10
CA GLY A 189 -21.05 -10.27 -28.43
C GLY A 189 -20.45 -10.34 -29.84
N SER A 190 -21.06 -9.67 -30.82
CA SER A 190 -20.49 -9.53 -32.17
C SER A 190 -19.12 -8.84 -32.12
N VAL A 191 -19.01 -7.73 -31.39
CA VAL A 191 -17.75 -6.98 -31.23
C VAL A 191 -16.72 -7.78 -30.43
N LEU A 192 -17.14 -8.50 -29.38
CA LEU A 192 -16.28 -9.40 -28.62
C LEU A 192 -15.60 -10.44 -29.55
N ASN A 193 -16.39 -11.06 -30.43
CA ASN A 193 -15.91 -12.09 -31.35
C ASN A 193 -15.08 -11.52 -32.50
N SER A 194 -15.53 -10.41 -33.09
CA SER A 194 -14.86 -9.82 -34.25
C SER A 194 -13.60 -9.04 -33.88
N GLY A 195 -13.54 -8.51 -32.65
CA GLY A 195 -12.51 -7.60 -32.18
C GLY A 195 -12.47 -6.29 -32.96
N LYS A 196 -13.58 -5.87 -33.58
CA LYS A 196 -13.71 -4.62 -34.36
C LYS A 196 -14.73 -3.69 -33.71
N ALA A 197 -14.40 -2.41 -33.62
CA ALA A 197 -15.34 -1.40 -33.12
C ALA A 197 -16.47 -1.17 -34.15
N GLU A 198 -17.69 -1.00 -33.67
CA GLU A 198 -18.90 -0.88 -34.49
C GLU A 198 -19.74 0.36 -34.08
N LEU A 199 -20.26 1.05 -35.09
CA LEU A 199 -21.24 2.13 -34.97
C LEU A 199 -22.59 1.60 -35.47
N VAL A 200 -23.61 1.65 -34.60
CA VAL A 200 -24.98 1.20 -34.91
C VAL A 200 -25.94 2.35 -34.64
N ASN A 201 -26.29 3.09 -35.67
CA ASN A 201 -27.12 4.30 -35.54
C ASN A 201 -28.63 4.03 -35.51
N ASN A 202 -29.05 2.81 -35.82
CA ASN A 202 -30.42 2.36 -35.66
C ASN A 202 -30.42 0.89 -35.22
N VAL A 203 -30.62 0.65 -33.92
CA VAL A 203 -30.61 -0.71 -33.36
C VAL A 203 -31.90 -1.48 -33.68
N SER A 204 -33.01 -0.80 -34.01
CA SER A 204 -34.30 -1.44 -34.26
C SER A 204 -34.30 -2.30 -35.53
N ILE A 205 -33.37 -2.01 -36.46
CA ILE A 205 -33.18 -2.76 -37.71
C ILE A 205 -31.94 -3.68 -37.67
N ASP A 206 -31.16 -3.67 -36.57
CA ASP A 206 -30.01 -4.56 -36.41
C ASP A 206 -30.48 -5.87 -35.76
N ASN A 207 -30.49 -6.95 -36.55
CA ASN A 207 -30.94 -8.28 -36.11
C ASN A 207 -30.13 -8.85 -34.93
N ARG A 208 -28.95 -8.29 -34.63
CA ARG A 208 -28.12 -8.71 -33.50
C ARG A 208 -28.52 -8.01 -32.21
N PHE A 209 -29.31 -6.93 -32.26
CA PHE A 209 -29.67 -6.17 -31.07
C PHE A 209 -30.53 -7.01 -30.12
N VAL A 210 -30.18 -6.96 -28.83
CA VAL A 210 -30.90 -7.63 -27.75
C VAL A 210 -31.37 -6.57 -26.77
N ALA A 211 -32.69 -6.40 -26.62
CA ALA A 211 -33.26 -5.42 -25.71
C ALA A 211 -33.04 -5.82 -24.25
N GLY A 212 -32.55 -4.88 -23.43
CA GLY A 212 -32.16 -5.11 -22.03
C GLY A 212 -32.90 -4.24 -21.01
N GLY A 213 -34.08 -3.73 -21.35
CA GLY A 213 -34.88 -2.83 -20.50
C GLY A 213 -34.59 -1.34 -20.71
N THR A 214 -33.40 -0.97 -21.16
CA THR A 214 -33.04 0.42 -21.52
C THR A 214 -33.53 0.77 -22.93
N ASN A 215 -34.12 1.95 -23.09
CA ASN A 215 -34.51 2.49 -24.41
C ASN A 215 -33.27 2.94 -25.20
N ILE A 216 -32.73 2.04 -26.02
CA ILE A 216 -31.57 2.28 -26.89
C ILE A 216 -32.06 2.36 -28.33
N LYS A 217 -31.64 3.39 -29.05
CA LYS A 217 -31.91 3.61 -30.48
C LYS A 217 -30.65 3.68 -31.33
N SER A 218 -29.57 4.22 -30.77
CA SER A 218 -28.23 4.21 -31.37
C SER A 218 -27.17 3.81 -30.34
N MET A 219 -26.07 3.23 -30.81
CA MET A 219 -24.95 2.83 -29.96
C MET A 219 -23.61 2.77 -30.69
N LEU A 220 -22.54 2.97 -29.91
CA LEU A 220 -21.17 2.64 -30.23
C LEU A 220 -20.74 1.46 -29.36
N CYS A 221 -19.97 0.53 -29.94
CA CYS A 221 -19.38 -0.58 -29.21
C CYS A 221 -17.93 -0.76 -29.67
N ALA A 222 -16.99 -0.79 -28.73
CA ALA A 222 -15.58 -1.01 -29.03
C ALA A 222 -15.00 -2.14 -28.17
N PRO A 223 -14.09 -2.96 -28.72
CA PRO A 223 -13.48 -4.06 -27.98
C PRO A 223 -12.44 -3.55 -26.98
N LEU A 224 -12.35 -4.25 -25.85
CA LEU A 224 -11.21 -4.20 -24.95
C LEU A 224 -10.30 -5.38 -25.30
N LYS A 225 -9.14 -5.09 -25.88
CA LYS A 225 -8.24 -6.07 -26.50
C LYS A 225 -6.80 -5.81 -26.10
N LEU A 226 -6.12 -6.84 -25.58
CA LEU A 226 -4.68 -6.81 -25.31
C LEU A 226 -4.00 -8.09 -25.81
N LYS A 227 -2.81 -7.96 -26.41
CA LYS A 227 -2.02 -9.09 -26.96
C LYS A 227 -2.84 -10.03 -27.86
N GLY A 228 -3.74 -9.47 -28.66
CA GLY A 228 -4.58 -10.25 -29.59
C GLY A 228 -5.86 -10.85 -29.00
N ARG A 229 -6.01 -10.88 -27.68
CA ARG A 229 -7.20 -11.41 -26.98
C ARG A 229 -8.17 -10.29 -26.62
N VAL A 230 -9.44 -10.47 -26.97
CA VAL A 230 -10.53 -9.57 -26.55
C VAL A 230 -11.07 -10.09 -25.23
N PHE A 231 -11.07 -9.26 -24.19
CA PHE A 231 -11.45 -9.64 -22.83
C PHE A 231 -12.66 -8.84 -22.31
N GLY A 232 -13.22 -7.95 -23.13
CA GLY A 232 -14.39 -7.16 -22.80
C GLY A 232 -14.79 -6.20 -23.90
N VAL A 233 -15.79 -5.37 -23.63
CA VAL A 233 -16.27 -4.31 -24.52
C VAL A 233 -16.62 -3.06 -23.73
N ILE A 234 -16.50 -1.90 -24.39
CA ILE A 234 -17.04 -0.62 -23.92
C ILE A 234 -18.18 -0.20 -24.85
N ASN A 235 -19.31 0.21 -24.28
CA ASN A 235 -20.53 0.57 -24.99
C ASN A 235 -20.96 1.98 -24.61
N LEU A 236 -21.31 2.81 -25.59
CA LEU A 236 -22.05 4.06 -25.39
C LEU A 236 -23.37 3.96 -26.15
N SER A 237 -24.47 4.41 -25.57
CA SER A 237 -25.78 4.32 -26.20
C SER A 237 -26.65 5.55 -25.96
N SER A 238 -27.64 5.74 -26.82
CA SER A 238 -28.63 6.79 -26.70
C SER A 238 -30.01 6.34 -27.15
N SER A 239 -31.03 6.95 -26.55
CA SER A 239 -32.43 6.93 -26.94
C SER A 239 -32.73 7.75 -28.22
N THR A 240 -31.73 8.45 -28.77
CA THR A 240 -31.80 9.19 -30.03
C THR A 240 -31.25 8.36 -31.18
N GLU A 241 -31.96 8.28 -32.29
CA GLU A 241 -31.46 7.63 -33.52
C GLU A 241 -30.39 8.50 -34.19
N GLN A 242 -29.43 7.86 -34.86
CA GLN A 242 -28.39 8.55 -35.61
C GLN A 242 -27.56 9.58 -34.82
N LEU A 243 -27.46 9.43 -33.50
CA LEU A 243 -26.72 10.37 -32.66
C LEU A 243 -25.21 10.34 -32.94
N PHE A 244 -24.66 9.15 -33.18
CA PHE A 244 -23.21 8.93 -33.19
C PHE A 244 -22.63 9.04 -34.60
N THR A 245 -21.41 9.57 -34.68
CA THR A 245 -20.65 9.73 -35.93
C THR A 245 -19.47 8.74 -36.00
N LEU A 246 -18.83 8.66 -37.16
CA LEU A 246 -17.58 7.91 -37.31
C LEU A 246 -16.43 8.50 -36.49
N ASP A 247 -16.43 9.81 -36.23
CA ASP A 247 -15.41 10.43 -35.39
C ASP A 247 -15.63 10.09 -33.91
N ASP A 248 -16.88 9.95 -33.47
CA ASP A 248 -17.19 9.42 -32.13
C ASP A 248 -16.71 7.96 -32.01
N LEU A 249 -16.91 7.14 -33.05
CA LEU A 249 -16.39 5.77 -33.07
C LEU A 249 -14.86 5.74 -32.97
N LYS A 250 -14.15 6.61 -33.69
CA LYS A 250 -12.68 6.71 -33.60
C LYS A 250 -12.24 7.12 -32.19
N ARG A 251 -12.90 8.11 -31.57
CA ARG A 251 -12.61 8.55 -30.20
C ARG A 251 -12.82 7.42 -29.20
N LEU A 252 -13.97 6.73 -29.29
CA LEU A 252 -14.25 5.59 -28.43
C LEU A 252 -13.25 4.46 -28.63
N HIS A 253 -12.87 4.17 -29.87
CA HIS A 253 -11.90 3.11 -30.16
C HIS A 253 -10.51 3.44 -29.60
N LEU A 254 -10.05 4.68 -29.73
CA LEU A 254 -8.79 5.12 -29.11
C LEU A 254 -8.85 4.99 -27.59
N LEU A 255 -9.95 5.43 -26.98
CA LEU A 255 -10.16 5.26 -25.54
C LEU A 255 -10.17 3.77 -25.15
N SER A 256 -10.79 2.90 -25.95
CA SER A 256 -10.84 1.46 -25.69
C SER A 256 -9.46 0.81 -25.71
N ILE A 257 -8.55 1.27 -26.56
CA ILE A 257 -7.15 0.80 -26.59
C ILE A 257 -6.42 1.16 -25.30
N TYR A 258 -6.49 2.42 -24.85
CA TYR A 258 -5.85 2.84 -23.60
C TYR A 258 -6.48 2.16 -22.38
N ALA A 259 -7.82 2.07 -22.36
CA ALA A 259 -8.56 1.35 -21.33
C ALA A 259 -8.18 -0.13 -21.26
N SER A 260 -7.93 -0.76 -22.41
CA SER A 260 -7.53 -2.18 -22.46
C SER A 260 -6.26 -2.44 -21.66
N ILE A 261 -5.27 -1.55 -21.78
CA ILE A 261 -4.00 -1.69 -21.06
C ILE A 261 -4.22 -1.45 -19.57
N ALA A 262 -4.89 -0.37 -19.20
CA ALA A 262 -5.10 0.00 -17.80
C ALA A 262 -5.93 -1.04 -17.04
N ILE A 263 -7.04 -1.51 -17.63
CA ILE A 263 -7.93 -2.49 -17.01
C ILE A 263 -7.22 -3.83 -16.86
N GLN A 264 -6.50 -4.31 -17.89
CA GLN A 264 -5.80 -5.59 -17.81
C GLN A 264 -4.70 -5.58 -16.75
N ASN A 265 -3.94 -4.48 -16.65
CA ASN A 265 -2.93 -4.32 -15.59
C ASN A 265 -3.56 -4.37 -14.19
N ALA A 266 -4.72 -3.73 -14.00
CA ALA A 266 -5.45 -3.77 -12.74
C ALA A 266 -5.95 -5.19 -12.39
N ILE A 267 -6.47 -5.93 -13.37
CA ILE A 267 -6.92 -7.33 -13.21
C ILE A 267 -5.75 -8.24 -12.82
N GLU A 268 -4.61 -8.14 -13.53
CA GLU A 268 -3.40 -8.92 -13.25
C GLU A 268 -2.87 -8.63 -11.85
N CYS A 269 -2.84 -7.36 -11.45
CA CYS A 269 -2.42 -6.95 -10.11
C CYS A 269 -3.34 -7.52 -9.02
N SER A 270 -4.65 -7.48 -9.23
CA SER A 270 -5.63 -8.06 -8.29
C SER A 270 -5.47 -9.57 -8.14
N SER A 271 -5.19 -10.29 -9.24
CA SER A 271 -4.95 -11.74 -9.21
C SER A 271 -3.69 -12.11 -8.41
N VAL A 272 -2.60 -11.36 -8.58
CA VAL A 272 -1.36 -11.54 -7.79
C VAL A 272 -1.63 -11.28 -6.30
N LYS A 273 -2.41 -10.24 -5.96
CA LYS A 273 -2.81 -9.93 -4.59
C LYS A 273 -3.56 -11.10 -3.93
N ASN A 274 -4.56 -11.65 -4.61
CA ASN A 274 -5.36 -12.75 -4.07
C ASN A 274 -4.49 -13.99 -3.83
N ALA A 275 -3.60 -14.34 -4.77
CA ALA A 275 -2.69 -15.47 -4.60
C ALA A 275 -1.75 -15.31 -3.39
N VAL A 276 -1.23 -14.09 -3.15
CA VAL A 276 -0.40 -13.80 -1.96
C VAL A 276 -1.23 -13.87 -0.68
N GLY A 277 -2.47 -13.36 -0.71
CA GLY A 277 -3.41 -13.45 0.42
C GLY A 277 -3.71 -14.90 0.82
N ASP A 278 -4.03 -15.75 -0.16
CA ASP A 278 -4.32 -17.17 0.05
C ASP A 278 -3.10 -17.91 0.65
N ILE A 279 -1.88 -17.58 0.23
CA ILE A 279 -0.66 -18.17 0.79
C ILE A 279 -0.49 -17.78 2.26
N ILE A 280 -0.71 -16.51 2.60
CA ILE A 280 -0.59 -16.01 3.98
C ILE A 280 -1.65 -16.67 4.86
N GLU A 281 -2.91 -16.73 4.43
CA GLU A 281 -3.99 -17.37 5.19
C GLU A 281 -3.69 -18.86 5.45
N ASN A 282 -3.24 -19.58 4.42
CA ASN A 282 -2.88 -21.00 4.54
C ASN A 282 -1.66 -21.22 5.46
N ALA A 283 -0.67 -20.32 5.43
CA ALA A 283 0.47 -20.40 6.33
C ALA A 283 0.07 -20.16 7.81
N THR A 284 -0.81 -19.19 8.07
CA THR A 284 -1.33 -18.96 9.44
C THR A 284 -2.18 -20.12 9.97
N LEU A 285 -2.90 -20.84 9.11
CA LEU A 285 -3.66 -22.02 9.51
C LEU A 285 -2.78 -23.23 9.84
N MET A 286 -1.55 -23.29 9.33
CA MET A 286 -0.58 -24.35 9.66
C MET A 286 0.14 -24.12 11.00
N ASP A 287 0.21 -22.88 11.48
CA ASP A 287 0.81 -22.53 12.78
C ASP A 287 -0.15 -22.75 13.97
N GLU A 288 -1.42 -23.08 13.72
CA GLU A 288 -2.44 -23.37 14.74
C GLU A 288 -2.61 -24.87 15.06
N TRP A 289 -1.71 -25.75 14.59
CA TRP A 289 -1.72 -27.21 14.85
C TRP A 289 -0.49 -27.69 15.64
#